data_AF-A0A401NIE1-F1
#
_entry.id   AF-A0A401NIE1-F1
#
_cell.length_a   1.000
_cell.length_b   1.000
_cell.length_c   1.000
_cell.angle_alpha   90.00
_cell.angle_beta   90.00
_cell.angle_gamma   90.00
#
_symmetry.space_group_name_H-M   'P 1'
#
loop_
_entity.id
_entity.type
_entity.pdbx_description
1 polymer ?
#
loop_
_entity_poly.entity_id
_entity_poly.type
_entity_poly.pdbx_seq_one_letter_code
_entity_poly.pdbx_strand_id
1 'polypeptide(L)'
;MAEEFRGEIAINALWPKTAIHTAAMEMLGGSDVSSQCRKPDIMADAAYAIFSKPKSFTGNFVIDEELLKEHGISDFDVYAVDPGHPLLPDFFLDEEPEELAKKMQDYGATPKFQSGKEQVSAVTEGPVAETFKAIEGALSVDVVKSTGGVYQFELSGDHPGTWYIDLKNESGSIGHGGFPGKADVRMSMNSEDFVKMFAGKMKPTMAFMTGKLKIKGDMSLAIKLEKLMTQLKAKL
;
A
#
# COMPACT_ATOMS: atom_id res chain seq x y z
N MET A 1 3.74 27.96 -3.09
CA MET A 1 5.00 28.73 -3.01
C MET A 1 5.59 29.06 -4.37
N ALA A 2 5.77 28.12 -5.31
CA ALA A 2 6.39 28.44 -6.62
C ALA A 2 5.73 29.61 -7.38
N GLU A 3 4.39 29.71 -7.40
CA GLU A 3 3.69 30.87 -7.99
C GLU A 3 3.90 32.17 -7.21
N GLU A 4 3.97 32.08 -5.89
CA GLU A 4 4.08 33.23 -4.98
C GLU A 4 5.40 33.96 -5.15
N PHE A 5 6.49 33.24 -5.46
CA PHE A 5 7.84 33.77 -5.62
C PHE A 5 8.34 33.77 -7.06
N ARG A 6 7.41 33.65 -8.03
CA ARG A 6 7.73 33.52 -9.45
C ARG A 6 8.59 34.70 -9.94
N GLY A 7 9.77 34.39 -10.49
CA GLY A 7 10.72 35.38 -11.02
C GLY A 7 11.75 35.89 -10.00
N GLU A 8 11.54 35.64 -8.70
CA GLU A 8 12.45 36.06 -7.63
C GLU A 8 13.31 34.89 -7.13
N ILE A 9 12.63 33.81 -6.72
CA ILE A 9 13.21 32.60 -6.14
C ILE A 9 12.62 31.37 -6.85
N ALA A 10 13.49 30.46 -7.29
CA ALA A 10 13.07 29.17 -7.81
C ALA A 10 12.71 28.22 -6.66
N ILE A 11 11.54 27.59 -6.75
CA ILE A 11 11.04 26.65 -5.74
C ILE A 11 10.63 25.36 -6.44
N ASN A 12 11.27 24.26 -6.10
CA ASN A 12 10.98 22.93 -6.64
C ASN A 12 10.84 21.93 -5.49
N ALA A 13 10.09 20.86 -5.72
CA ALA A 13 10.11 19.68 -4.88
C ALA A 13 11.15 18.70 -5.42
N LEU A 14 11.97 18.13 -4.54
CA LEU A 14 12.88 17.04 -4.86
C LEU A 14 12.44 15.81 -4.08
N TRP A 15 12.30 14.67 -4.76
CA TRP A 15 11.83 13.42 -4.18
C TRP A 15 12.73 12.26 -4.58
N PRO A 16 13.06 11.34 -3.66
CA PRO A 16 13.86 10.17 -3.97
C PRO A 16 13.04 9.15 -4.76
N LYS A 17 13.65 8.51 -5.76
CA LYS A 17 13.03 7.38 -6.47
C LYS A 17 12.97 6.11 -5.63
N THR A 18 13.99 5.91 -4.80
CA THR A 18 14.18 4.72 -3.96
C THR A 18 14.52 5.13 -2.54
N ALA A 19 14.30 4.25 -1.56
CA ALA A 19 14.60 4.48 -0.16
C ALA A 19 16.04 4.98 0.05
N ILE A 20 16.17 6.03 0.87
CA ILE A 20 17.46 6.62 1.24
C ILE A 20 17.85 6.14 2.63
N HIS A 21 19.08 5.68 2.79
CA HIS A 21 19.63 5.19 4.04
C HIS A 21 19.80 6.35 5.03
N THR A 22 18.75 6.55 5.83
CA THR A 22 18.67 7.58 6.86
C THR A 22 18.63 6.91 8.24
N ALA A 23 18.81 7.69 9.31
CA ALA A 23 18.64 7.18 10.68
C ALA A 23 17.24 6.57 10.91
N ALA A 24 16.20 7.11 10.25
CA ALA A 24 14.88 6.49 10.26
C ALA A 24 14.93 5.08 9.66
N MET A 25 15.62 4.92 8.52
CA MET A 25 15.84 3.62 7.89
C MET A 25 16.62 2.63 8.77
N GLU A 26 17.55 3.11 9.59
CA GLU A 26 18.21 2.22 10.55
C GLU A 26 17.27 1.78 11.68
N MET A 27 16.33 2.65 12.09
CA MET A 27 15.47 2.42 13.26
C MET A 27 14.24 1.54 13.00
N LEU A 28 13.57 1.64 11.85
CA LEU A 28 12.28 0.92 11.60
C LEU A 28 12.40 -0.17 10.51
N GLY A 29 13.63 -0.52 10.14
CA GLY A 29 13.92 -1.29 8.93
C GLY A 29 14.12 -2.74 9.09
N GLY A 30 14.28 -3.18 10.33
CA GLY A 30 14.92 -4.46 10.54
C GLY A 30 16.36 -4.47 10.04
N SER A 31 16.97 -5.64 10.12
CA SER A 31 18.42 -5.81 10.02
C SER A 31 19.01 -5.59 8.63
N ASP A 32 18.19 -5.62 7.57
CA ASP A 32 18.69 -5.78 6.20
C ASP A 32 18.25 -4.63 5.26
N VAL A 33 17.53 -3.62 5.75
CA VAL A 33 17.02 -2.56 4.88
C VAL A 33 18.13 -1.76 4.21
N SER A 34 19.27 -1.60 4.88
CA SER A 34 20.36 -0.75 4.40
C SER A 34 20.84 -1.21 3.01
N SER A 35 20.92 -2.53 2.78
CA SER A 35 21.28 -3.14 1.50
C SER A 35 20.32 -2.81 0.34
N GLN A 36 19.09 -2.40 0.66
CA GLN A 36 18.04 -2.03 -0.30
C GLN A 36 17.89 -0.50 -0.42
N CYS A 37 18.76 0.26 0.24
CA CYS A 37 18.73 1.72 0.20
C CYS A 37 19.87 2.29 -0.66
N ARG A 38 19.66 3.53 -1.11
CA ARG A 38 20.73 4.39 -1.60
C ARG A 38 21.29 5.26 -0.48
N LYS A 39 22.54 5.67 -0.63
CA LYS A 39 23.21 6.63 0.23
C LYS A 39 22.61 8.03 0.02
N PRO A 40 22.58 8.89 1.06
CA PRO A 40 22.07 10.26 0.95
C PRO A 40 22.73 11.11 -0.14
N ASP A 41 23.92 10.74 -0.60
CA ASP A 41 24.69 11.41 -1.66
C ASP A 41 23.87 11.64 -2.93
N ILE A 42 22.96 10.72 -3.32
CA ILE A 42 22.13 10.91 -4.52
C ILE A 42 21.21 12.14 -4.38
N MET A 43 20.67 12.36 -3.19
CA MET A 43 19.82 13.52 -2.91
C MET A 43 20.63 14.80 -2.86
N ALA A 44 21.86 14.73 -2.36
CA ALA A 44 22.78 15.87 -2.35
C ALA A 44 23.17 16.30 -3.77
N ASP A 45 23.52 15.35 -4.63
CA ASP A 45 23.89 15.61 -6.02
C ASP A 45 22.68 16.09 -6.84
N ALA A 46 21.50 15.52 -6.63
CA ALA A 46 20.27 15.99 -7.26
C ALA A 46 19.92 17.43 -6.81
N ALA A 47 20.08 17.76 -5.52
CA ALA A 47 19.89 19.11 -5.03
C ALA A 47 20.91 20.09 -5.63
N TYR A 48 22.17 19.70 -5.75
CA TYR A 48 23.20 20.49 -6.42
C TYR A 48 22.87 20.74 -7.90
N ALA A 49 22.37 19.73 -8.59
CA ALA A 49 21.92 19.85 -9.97
C ALA A 49 20.76 20.84 -10.10
N ILE A 50 19.79 20.84 -9.16
CA ILE A 50 18.72 21.85 -9.11
C ILE A 50 19.27 23.25 -8.86
N PHE A 51 20.21 23.41 -7.91
CA PHE A 51 20.82 24.72 -7.63
C PHE A 51 21.63 25.29 -8.79
N SER A 52 22.11 24.42 -9.69
CA SER A 52 22.83 24.81 -10.90
C SER A 52 21.89 25.21 -12.05
N LYS A 53 20.57 25.03 -11.92
CA LYS A 53 19.58 25.46 -12.92
C LYS A 53 19.28 26.97 -12.83
N PRO A 54 18.85 27.61 -13.92
CA PRO A 54 18.39 29.00 -13.88
C PRO A 54 17.14 29.17 -13.02
N LYS A 55 16.88 30.38 -12.53
CA LYS A 55 15.69 30.71 -11.71
C LYS A 55 14.35 30.42 -12.39
N SER A 56 14.34 30.29 -13.71
CA SER A 56 13.16 29.89 -14.49
C SER A 56 12.77 28.43 -14.25
N PHE A 57 13.68 27.60 -13.74
CA PHE A 57 13.40 26.23 -13.32
C PHE A 57 12.72 26.26 -11.94
N THR A 58 11.41 26.48 -11.93
CA THR A 58 10.59 26.62 -10.72
C THR A 58 9.25 25.92 -10.91
N GLY A 59 8.66 25.41 -9.83
CA GLY A 59 7.37 24.73 -9.82
C GLY A 59 7.42 23.25 -10.22
N ASN A 60 8.62 22.65 -10.29
CA ASN A 60 8.78 21.25 -10.71
C ASN A 60 8.70 20.29 -9.53
N PHE A 61 8.20 19.08 -9.77
CA PHE A 61 8.37 17.92 -8.92
C PHE A 61 9.44 17.03 -9.55
N VAL A 62 10.61 16.99 -8.92
CA VAL A 62 11.83 16.42 -9.50
C VAL A 62 12.17 15.12 -8.81
N ILE A 63 12.36 14.06 -9.59
CA ILE A 63 12.89 12.78 -9.10
C ILE A 63 14.40 12.77 -9.24
N ASP A 64 15.10 12.39 -8.17
CA ASP A 64 16.57 12.40 -8.09
C ASP A 64 17.25 11.66 -9.27
N GLU A 65 16.90 10.41 -9.52
CA GLU A 65 17.50 9.58 -10.56
C GLU A 65 17.20 10.10 -11.96
N GLU A 66 15.98 10.58 -12.21
CA GLU A 66 15.58 11.14 -13.51
C GLU A 66 16.38 12.40 -13.83
N LEU A 67 16.49 13.30 -12.87
CA LEU A 67 17.29 14.51 -13.00
C LEU A 67 18.76 14.18 -13.25
N LEU A 68 19.33 13.25 -12.48
CA LEU A 68 20.74 12.89 -12.61
C LEU A 68 21.04 12.17 -13.93
N LYS A 69 20.08 11.39 -14.46
CA LYS A 69 20.15 10.83 -15.82
C LYS A 69 20.26 11.92 -16.88
N GLU A 70 19.48 12.98 -16.76
CA GLU A 70 19.58 14.14 -17.68
C GLU A 70 20.94 14.84 -17.61
N HIS A 71 21.65 14.73 -16.47
CA HIS A 71 23.01 15.26 -16.29
C HIS A 71 24.10 14.25 -16.69
N GLY A 72 23.73 13.15 -17.37
CA GLY A 72 24.66 12.18 -17.95
C GLY A 72 25.14 11.11 -16.98
N ILE A 73 24.57 11.04 -15.76
CA ILE A 73 24.83 9.92 -14.86
C ILE A 73 24.09 8.69 -15.39
N SER A 74 24.84 7.62 -15.63
CA SER A 74 24.30 6.35 -16.15
C SER A 74 24.51 5.20 -15.18
N ASP A 75 25.58 5.25 -14.39
CA ASP A 75 25.83 4.32 -13.29
C ASP A 75 25.28 4.90 -11.98
N PHE A 76 24.27 4.22 -11.42
CA PHE A 76 23.64 4.60 -10.15
C PHE A 76 24.01 3.66 -9.00
N ASP A 77 24.79 2.60 -9.26
CA ASP A 77 25.26 1.70 -8.21
C ASP A 77 26.25 2.42 -7.28
N VAL A 78 26.91 3.47 -7.76
CA VAL A 78 27.71 4.39 -6.94
C VAL A 78 26.92 4.99 -5.78
N TYR A 79 25.60 5.10 -5.90
CA TYR A 79 24.72 5.58 -4.83
C TYR A 79 24.12 4.44 -4.02
N ALA A 80 24.20 3.19 -4.44
CA ALA A 80 23.73 2.07 -3.62
C ALA A 80 24.59 1.94 -2.35
N VAL A 81 23.96 1.55 -1.25
CA VAL A 81 24.68 1.08 -0.05
C VAL A 81 25.35 -0.27 -0.35
N ASP A 82 24.65 -1.13 -1.08
CA ASP A 82 25.17 -2.42 -1.57
C ASP A 82 24.95 -2.54 -3.10
N PRO A 83 25.99 -2.27 -3.92
CA PRO A 83 25.89 -2.32 -5.38
C PRO A 83 25.37 -3.65 -5.92
N GLY A 84 24.45 -3.59 -6.89
CA GLY A 84 23.83 -4.78 -7.49
C GLY A 84 22.71 -5.42 -6.68
N HIS A 85 22.39 -4.92 -5.48
CA HIS A 85 21.19 -5.34 -4.76
C HIS A 85 19.93 -4.57 -5.19
N PRO A 86 18.75 -5.25 -5.23
CA PRO A 86 17.49 -4.57 -5.52
C PRO A 86 17.21 -3.47 -4.52
N LEU A 87 16.87 -2.30 -5.03
CA LEU A 87 16.52 -1.15 -4.21
C LEU A 87 15.03 -1.17 -3.89
N LEU A 88 14.68 -0.67 -2.72
CA LEU A 88 13.29 -0.45 -2.30
C LEU A 88 12.77 0.83 -2.97
N PRO A 89 11.80 0.77 -3.89
CA PRO A 89 11.25 1.98 -4.50
C PRO A 89 10.42 2.78 -3.51
N ASP A 90 10.32 4.08 -3.80
CA ASP A 90 9.48 4.96 -3.01
C ASP A 90 8.00 4.62 -3.20
N PHE A 91 7.25 4.69 -2.11
CA PHE A 91 5.86 4.28 -2.09
C PHE A 91 4.91 5.24 -2.85
N PHE A 92 5.29 6.49 -3.04
CA PHE A 92 4.43 7.52 -3.64
C PHE A 92 4.67 7.69 -5.14
N LEU A 93 5.56 6.90 -5.74
CA LEU A 93 5.82 6.89 -7.18
C LEU A 93 5.12 5.69 -7.80
N ASP A 94 4.42 5.94 -8.92
CA ASP A 94 3.72 4.93 -9.69
C ASP A 94 4.73 4.07 -10.48
N GLU A 95 5.36 3.09 -9.81
CA GLU A 95 6.11 2.03 -10.50
C GLU A 95 5.25 0.78 -10.64
N GLU A 96 5.25 0.17 -11.83
CA GLU A 96 4.52 -1.06 -12.11
C GLU A 96 4.98 -2.19 -11.16
N PRO A 97 4.10 -2.66 -10.26
CA PRO A 97 4.49 -3.57 -9.16
C PRO A 97 5.07 -4.92 -9.61
N GLU A 98 4.75 -5.35 -10.84
CA GLU A 98 5.06 -6.67 -11.36
C GLU A 98 6.55 -6.83 -11.74
N GLU A 99 7.16 -5.82 -12.35
CA GLU A 99 8.57 -5.83 -12.74
C GLU A 99 9.51 -5.72 -11.52
N LEU A 100 9.08 -4.97 -10.51
CA LEU A 100 9.78 -4.83 -9.25
C LEU A 100 9.80 -6.15 -8.47
N ALA A 101 8.64 -6.79 -8.32
CA ALA A 101 8.52 -8.05 -7.58
C ALA A 101 9.41 -9.15 -8.17
N LYS A 102 9.52 -9.19 -9.51
CA LYS A 102 10.38 -10.15 -10.23
C LYS A 102 11.87 -9.92 -9.95
N LYS A 103 12.33 -8.66 -10.03
CA LYS A 103 13.74 -8.32 -9.74
C LYS A 103 14.13 -8.55 -8.27
N MET A 104 13.21 -8.38 -7.34
CA MET A 104 13.49 -8.62 -5.91
C MET A 104 13.61 -10.12 -5.59
N GLN A 105 12.81 -10.97 -6.26
CA GLN A 105 12.86 -12.43 -6.10
C GLN A 105 14.17 -13.04 -6.63
N ASP A 106 14.66 -12.57 -7.77
CA ASP A 106 15.86 -13.10 -8.42
C ASP A 106 17.15 -12.89 -7.60
N TYR A 107 17.15 -11.92 -6.67
CA TYR A 107 18.31 -11.55 -5.85
C TYR A 107 18.16 -11.93 -4.37
N GLY A 108 17.11 -12.69 -4.01
CA GLY A 108 16.90 -13.17 -2.63
C GLY A 108 16.60 -12.07 -1.61
N ALA A 109 16.22 -10.87 -2.06
CA ALA A 109 15.92 -9.73 -1.20
C ALA A 109 14.42 -9.63 -0.92
N THR A 110 14.05 -9.52 0.35
CA THR A 110 12.69 -9.17 0.77
C THR A 110 12.72 -7.79 1.44
N PRO A 111 11.83 -6.86 1.06
CA PRO A 111 11.83 -5.53 1.66
C PRO A 111 11.37 -5.63 3.11
N LYS A 112 12.30 -5.36 4.02
CA LYS A 112 12.03 -5.08 5.43
C LYS A 112 12.19 -3.58 5.60
N PHE A 113 11.10 -2.82 5.61
CA PHE A 113 11.00 -1.55 6.33
C PHE A 113 9.53 -1.26 6.60
N GLN A 114 9.17 -1.23 7.89
CA GLN A 114 7.82 -1.01 8.36
C GLN A 114 7.48 0.49 8.29
N SER A 115 6.79 0.92 7.23
CA SER A 115 5.82 2.00 7.34
C SER A 115 4.41 1.41 7.17
N GLY A 116 3.80 0.89 8.23
CA GLY A 116 2.37 0.49 8.23
C GLY A 116 1.90 -0.39 7.06
N LYS A 117 2.83 -1.13 6.44
CA LYS A 117 2.69 -2.00 5.26
C LYS A 117 3.54 -3.27 5.42
N GLU A 118 3.66 -3.76 6.65
CA GLU A 118 3.79 -5.20 6.77
C GLU A 118 2.52 -5.80 6.19
N GLN A 119 2.69 -6.82 5.35
CA GLN A 119 1.65 -7.52 4.58
C GLN A 119 1.55 -6.99 3.14
N VAL A 120 2.50 -7.39 2.28
CA VAL A 120 2.18 -7.62 0.85
C VAL A 120 2.68 -9.01 0.43
N SER A 121 3.79 -9.50 1.00
CA SER A 121 4.28 -10.86 0.72
C SER A 121 3.59 -11.99 1.50
N ALA A 122 2.82 -11.69 2.56
CA ALA A 122 2.00 -12.66 3.31
C ALA A 122 0.49 -12.55 3.02
N VAL A 123 0.11 -11.67 2.08
CA VAL A 123 -1.29 -11.30 1.79
C VAL A 123 -1.90 -12.16 0.70
N THR A 124 -1.08 -12.78 -0.13
CA THR A 124 -1.52 -13.63 -1.23
C THR A 124 -1.63 -15.11 -0.86
N GLU A 125 -1.11 -15.51 0.31
CA GLU A 125 -1.19 -16.89 0.81
C GLU A 125 -1.60 -16.94 2.29
N GLY A 126 -2.53 -17.81 2.63
CA GLY A 126 -3.03 -18.02 3.99
C GLY A 126 -4.54 -17.85 4.14
N PRO A 127 -5.09 -18.14 5.33
CA PRO A 127 -6.54 -18.27 5.52
C PRO A 127 -7.34 -17.00 5.21
N VAL A 128 -6.76 -15.82 5.46
CA VAL A 128 -7.38 -14.52 5.15
C VAL A 128 -7.44 -14.29 3.64
N ALA A 129 -6.33 -14.52 2.94
CA ALA A 129 -6.22 -14.40 1.49
C ALA A 129 -7.19 -15.34 0.77
N GLU A 130 -7.24 -16.60 1.20
CA GLU A 130 -8.17 -17.61 0.71
C GLU A 130 -9.63 -17.20 0.93
N THR A 131 -9.93 -16.61 2.08
CA THR A 131 -11.27 -16.08 2.37
C THR A 131 -11.64 -14.96 1.39
N PHE A 132 -10.75 -13.99 1.15
CA PHE A 132 -11.01 -12.92 0.17
C PHE A 132 -11.14 -13.44 -1.26
N LYS A 133 -10.33 -14.43 -1.66
CA LYS A 133 -10.45 -15.10 -2.95
C LYS A 133 -11.79 -15.83 -3.11
N ALA A 134 -12.28 -16.47 -2.04
CA ALA A 134 -13.61 -17.09 -2.05
C ALA A 134 -14.74 -16.05 -2.15
N ILE A 135 -14.59 -14.89 -1.49
CA ILE A 135 -15.53 -13.78 -1.62
C ILE A 135 -15.52 -13.28 -3.07
N GLU A 136 -14.35 -13.05 -3.66
CA GLU A 136 -14.17 -12.57 -5.04
C GLU A 136 -14.85 -13.49 -6.05
N GLY A 137 -14.63 -14.80 -5.95
CA GLY A 137 -15.27 -15.79 -6.84
C GLY A 137 -16.79 -15.85 -6.73
N ALA A 138 -17.38 -15.29 -5.68
CA ALA A 138 -18.82 -15.29 -5.45
C ALA A 138 -19.47 -13.92 -5.71
N LEU A 139 -18.67 -12.87 -5.97
CA LEU A 139 -19.14 -11.56 -6.38
C LEU A 139 -19.95 -11.64 -7.67
N SER A 140 -21.01 -10.85 -7.74
CA SER A 140 -21.87 -10.75 -8.91
C SER A 140 -22.68 -9.46 -8.86
N VAL A 141 -23.27 -9.09 -10.00
CA VAL A 141 -24.17 -7.92 -10.09
C VAL A 141 -25.32 -8.01 -9.08
N ASP A 142 -25.84 -9.20 -8.78
CA ASP A 142 -26.91 -9.39 -7.81
C ASP A 142 -26.44 -9.18 -6.37
N VAL A 143 -25.21 -9.59 -6.07
CA VAL A 143 -24.56 -9.35 -4.77
C VAL A 143 -24.35 -7.84 -4.57
N VAL A 144 -23.83 -7.15 -5.59
CA VAL A 144 -23.64 -5.69 -5.60
C VAL A 144 -24.97 -4.97 -5.35
N LYS A 145 -26.02 -5.28 -6.11
CA LYS A 145 -27.34 -4.65 -5.96
C LYS A 145 -27.99 -4.89 -4.60
N SER A 146 -27.78 -6.08 -4.04
CA SER A 146 -28.45 -6.48 -2.78
C SER A 146 -27.71 -6.05 -1.52
N THR A 147 -26.39 -5.86 -1.61
CA THR A 147 -25.54 -5.48 -0.47
C THR A 147 -25.20 -3.99 -0.53
N GLY A 148 -24.61 -3.53 -1.65
CA GLY A 148 -24.21 -2.15 -1.86
C GLY A 148 -23.10 -1.68 -0.90
N GLY A 149 -22.37 -0.63 -1.27
CA GLY A 149 -21.43 0.05 -0.38
C GLY A 149 -19.99 -0.47 -0.44
N VAL A 150 -19.10 0.26 0.20
CA VAL A 150 -17.68 -0.08 0.30
C VAL A 150 -17.33 -0.43 1.73
N TYR A 151 -16.80 -1.64 1.92
CA TYR A 151 -16.46 -2.21 3.22
C TYR A 151 -14.95 -2.34 3.34
N GLN A 152 -14.34 -1.63 4.27
CA GLN A 152 -12.93 -1.79 4.61
C GLN A 152 -12.79 -2.67 5.87
N PHE A 153 -11.89 -3.65 5.81
CA PHE A 153 -11.54 -4.54 6.90
C PHE A 153 -10.14 -4.21 7.39
N GLU A 154 -9.99 -3.99 8.69
CA GLU A 154 -8.72 -3.76 9.38
C GLU A 154 -8.47 -4.95 10.30
N LEU A 155 -7.62 -5.85 9.84
CA LEU A 155 -7.32 -7.11 10.50
C LEU A 155 -6.06 -6.98 11.34
N SER A 156 -6.10 -7.63 12.50
CA SER A 156 -5.00 -7.70 13.49
C SER A 156 -4.77 -9.15 13.90
N GLY A 157 -3.67 -9.48 14.57
CA GLY A 157 -3.36 -10.84 15.01
C GLY A 157 -2.30 -11.51 14.14
N ASP A 158 -2.49 -12.79 13.82
CA ASP A 158 -1.49 -13.61 13.11
C ASP A 158 -1.41 -13.30 11.60
N HIS A 159 -2.51 -12.84 11.02
CA HIS A 159 -2.58 -12.39 9.63
C HIS A 159 -3.15 -10.96 9.56
N PRO A 160 -2.41 -9.95 10.06
CA PRO A 160 -2.86 -8.56 10.05
C PRO A 160 -2.99 -8.04 8.61
N GLY A 161 -3.65 -6.91 8.41
CA GLY A 161 -3.71 -6.31 7.07
C GLY A 161 -4.98 -5.52 6.86
N THR A 162 -4.98 -4.70 5.81
CA THR A 162 -6.17 -3.94 5.42
C THR A 162 -6.66 -4.43 4.07
N TRP A 163 -7.97 -4.62 3.96
CA TRP A 163 -8.62 -5.07 2.74
C TRP A 163 -9.89 -4.26 2.51
N TYR A 164 -10.37 -4.22 1.28
CA TYR A 164 -11.68 -3.66 0.99
C TYR A 164 -12.47 -4.52 0.02
N ILE A 165 -13.79 -4.41 0.12
CA ILE A 165 -14.76 -4.95 -0.84
C ILE A 165 -15.58 -3.75 -1.34
N ASP A 166 -15.46 -3.44 -2.62
CA ASP A 166 -16.29 -2.45 -3.30
C ASP A 166 -17.50 -3.14 -3.92
N LEU A 167 -18.68 -2.88 -3.36
CA LEU A 167 -19.97 -3.35 -3.87
C LEU A 167 -20.82 -2.18 -4.36
N LYS A 168 -20.20 -1.07 -4.82
CA LYS A 168 -20.92 0.03 -5.50
C LYS A 168 -20.91 -0.09 -7.01
N ASN A 169 -19.87 -0.71 -7.57
CA ASN A 169 -19.59 -0.67 -9.01
C ASN A 169 -19.69 -2.05 -9.65
N GLU A 170 -20.29 -2.11 -10.84
CA GLU A 170 -20.29 -3.29 -11.74
C GLU A 170 -20.65 -4.62 -11.05
N SER A 171 -19.79 -5.64 -11.13
CA SER A 171 -19.91 -6.92 -10.43
C SER A 171 -19.27 -6.93 -9.05
N GLY A 172 -18.69 -5.82 -8.62
CA GLY A 172 -17.95 -5.65 -7.39
C GLY A 172 -16.47 -5.99 -7.56
N SER A 173 -15.64 -5.49 -6.64
CA SER A 173 -14.20 -5.75 -6.62
C SER A 173 -13.67 -5.87 -5.20
N ILE A 174 -12.53 -6.54 -5.07
CA ILE A 174 -11.79 -6.64 -3.82
C ILE A 174 -10.40 -6.06 -4.05
N GLY A 175 -9.85 -5.40 -3.05
CA GLY A 175 -8.47 -4.98 -3.09
C GLY A 175 -7.81 -5.07 -1.73
N HIS A 176 -6.50 -5.12 -1.78
CA HIS A 176 -5.65 -5.04 -0.61
C HIS A 176 -5.27 -3.58 -0.32
N GLY A 177 -5.03 -3.28 0.95
CA GLY A 177 -4.78 -1.93 1.45
C GLY A 177 -6.07 -1.18 1.81
N GLY A 178 -5.90 0.10 2.13
CA GLY A 178 -7.04 1.01 2.33
C GLY A 178 -7.76 1.25 1.02
N PHE A 179 -9.08 1.43 1.07
CA PHE A 179 -9.83 1.83 -0.11
C PHE A 179 -9.32 3.21 -0.60
N PRO A 180 -9.06 3.43 -1.91
CA PRO A 180 -8.54 4.70 -2.42
C PRO A 180 -9.46 5.90 -2.15
N GLY A 181 -10.76 5.66 -1.98
CA GLY A 181 -11.74 6.67 -1.59
C GLY A 181 -12.19 6.56 -0.13
N LYS A 182 -13.37 7.12 0.17
CA LYS A 182 -14.00 6.97 1.48
C LYS A 182 -14.79 5.66 1.54
N ALA A 183 -14.37 4.74 2.39
CA ALA A 183 -15.17 3.56 2.73
C ALA A 183 -16.44 3.97 3.49
N ASP A 184 -17.58 3.33 3.18
CA ASP A 184 -18.83 3.59 3.89
C ASP A 184 -18.85 2.89 5.25
N VAL A 185 -18.19 1.75 5.34
CA VAL A 185 -18.07 0.95 6.56
C VAL A 185 -16.62 0.53 6.76
N ARG A 186 -16.11 0.71 7.98
CA ARG A 186 -14.81 0.22 8.43
C ARG A 186 -15.00 -0.76 9.58
N MET A 187 -14.47 -1.96 9.42
CA MET A 187 -14.60 -3.07 10.36
C MET A 187 -13.22 -3.49 10.88
N SER A 188 -12.99 -3.37 12.17
CA SER A 188 -11.72 -3.77 12.80
C SER A 188 -11.93 -5.03 13.64
N MET A 189 -11.14 -6.07 13.42
CA MET A 189 -11.21 -7.34 14.16
C MET A 189 -9.89 -8.13 14.10
N ASN A 190 -9.82 -9.25 14.81
CA ASN A 190 -8.72 -10.20 14.67
C ASN A 190 -8.90 -11.06 13.40
N SER A 191 -7.81 -11.42 12.74
CA SER A 191 -7.78 -12.22 11.50
C SER A 191 -8.41 -13.61 11.67
N GLU A 192 -8.25 -14.26 12.82
CA GLU A 192 -8.93 -15.54 13.09
C GLU A 192 -10.45 -15.37 13.17
N ASP A 193 -10.91 -14.30 13.82
CA ASP A 193 -12.34 -14.02 13.97
C ASP A 193 -12.95 -13.67 12.61
N PHE A 194 -12.22 -12.97 11.74
CA PHE A 194 -12.60 -12.74 10.34
C PHE A 194 -12.82 -14.05 9.58
N VAL A 195 -11.84 -14.97 9.62
CA VAL A 195 -11.95 -16.28 8.94
C VAL A 195 -13.11 -17.08 9.52
N LYS A 196 -13.28 -17.12 10.85
CA LYS A 196 -14.43 -17.80 11.50
C LYS A 196 -15.76 -17.18 11.09
N MET A 197 -15.81 -15.86 10.91
CA MET A 197 -17.02 -15.13 10.54
C MET A 197 -17.46 -15.47 9.12
N PHE A 198 -16.55 -15.40 8.15
CA PHE A 198 -16.85 -15.73 6.75
C PHE A 198 -17.00 -17.24 6.49
N ALA A 199 -16.41 -18.09 7.34
CA ALA A 199 -16.74 -19.52 7.37
C ALA A 199 -18.10 -19.83 8.04
N GLY A 200 -18.81 -18.81 8.55
CA GLY A 200 -20.12 -18.97 9.22
C GLY A 200 -20.04 -19.61 10.61
N LYS A 201 -18.85 -19.74 11.19
CA LYS A 201 -18.60 -20.25 12.56
C LYS A 201 -18.78 -19.17 13.62
N MET A 202 -18.77 -17.89 13.23
CA MET A 202 -19.03 -16.74 14.11
C MET A 202 -20.05 -15.81 13.46
N LYS A 203 -21.06 -15.38 14.23
CA LYS A 203 -22.05 -14.39 13.75
C LYS A 203 -21.51 -12.96 13.94
N PRO A 204 -21.63 -12.06 12.95
CA PRO A 204 -21.14 -10.68 13.04
C PRO A 204 -21.74 -9.90 14.22
N THR A 205 -23.03 -10.10 14.50
CA THR A 205 -23.76 -9.47 15.61
C THR A 205 -23.14 -9.82 16.98
N MET A 206 -22.81 -11.10 17.19
CA MET A 206 -22.14 -11.56 18.42
C MET A 206 -20.72 -11.03 18.54
N ALA A 207 -19.97 -10.99 17.42
CA ALA A 207 -18.62 -10.43 17.41
C ALA A 207 -18.63 -8.93 17.78
N PHE A 208 -19.63 -8.18 17.32
CA PHE A 208 -19.77 -6.76 17.66
C PHE A 208 -20.15 -6.55 19.12
N MET A 209 -21.16 -7.27 19.62
CA MET A 209 -21.61 -7.16 21.02
C MET A 209 -20.52 -7.54 22.03
N THR A 210 -19.63 -8.48 21.66
CA THR A 210 -18.50 -8.91 22.51
C THR A 210 -17.25 -8.05 22.35
N GLY A 211 -17.29 -7.03 21.48
CA GLY A 211 -16.17 -6.11 21.24
C GLY A 211 -15.05 -6.66 20.33
N LYS A 212 -15.21 -7.88 19.80
CA LYS A 212 -14.26 -8.51 18.87
C LYS A 212 -14.30 -7.91 17.46
N LEU A 213 -15.47 -7.41 17.07
CA LEU A 213 -15.67 -6.61 15.86
C LEU A 213 -16.00 -5.19 16.27
N LYS A 214 -15.26 -4.22 15.75
CA LYS A 214 -15.56 -2.79 15.87
C LYS A 214 -16.01 -2.27 14.52
N ILE A 215 -17.13 -1.55 14.47
CA ILE A 215 -17.67 -1.00 13.23
C ILE A 215 -17.68 0.53 13.34
N LYS A 216 -17.18 1.20 12.31
CA LYS A 216 -17.29 2.65 12.11
C LYS A 216 -17.94 2.91 10.75
N GLY A 217 -18.76 3.94 10.64
CA GLY A 217 -19.44 4.31 9.39
C GLY A 217 -20.92 3.95 9.40
N ASP A 218 -21.46 3.58 8.23
CA ASP A 218 -22.88 3.33 8.04
C ASP A 218 -23.31 1.97 8.61
N MET A 219 -24.09 1.98 9.69
CA MET A 219 -24.56 0.76 10.34
C MET A 219 -25.56 -0.04 9.50
N SER A 220 -26.33 0.62 8.63
CA SER A 220 -27.29 -0.07 7.76
C SER A 220 -26.59 -0.90 6.70
N LEU A 221 -25.50 -0.38 6.13
CA LEU A 221 -24.62 -1.12 5.24
C LEU A 221 -23.89 -2.24 6.00
N ALA A 222 -23.39 -1.97 7.21
CA ALA A 222 -22.75 -2.99 8.04
C ALA A 222 -23.65 -4.23 8.27
N ILE A 223 -24.95 -4.03 8.47
CA ILE A 223 -25.94 -5.13 8.59
C ILE A 223 -26.11 -5.87 7.25
N LYS A 224 -26.09 -5.17 6.12
CA LYS A 224 -26.20 -5.83 4.79
C LYS A 224 -25.00 -6.73 4.48
N LEU A 225 -23.83 -6.49 5.07
CA LEU A 225 -22.69 -7.41 4.92
C LEU A 225 -23.01 -8.83 5.43
N GLU A 226 -23.86 -8.99 6.44
CA GLU A 226 -24.29 -10.32 6.92
C GLU A 226 -25.09 -11.08 5.85
N LYS A 227 -25.82 -10.36 5.01
CA LYS A 227 -26.53 -10.93 3.85
C LYS A 227 -25.55 -11.45 2.80
N LEU A 228 -24.50 -10.68 2.50
CA LEU A 228 -23.38 -11.15 1.65
C LEU A 228 -22.80 -12.46 2.22
N MET A 229 -22.41 -12.48 3.50
CA MET A 229 -21.82 -13.67 4.14
C MET A 229 -22.74 -14.90 4.03
N THR A 230 -24.05 -14.70 4.19
CA THR A 230 -25.04 -15.78 4.07
C THR A 230 -25.12 -16.31 2.63
N GLN A 231 -25.05 -15.43 1.62
CA GLN A 231 -25.04 -15.81 0.21
C GLN A 231 -23.75 -16.53 -0.20
N LEU A 232 -22.60 -16.12 0.35
CA LEU A 232 -21.32 -16.79 0.14
C LEU A 232 -21.35 -18.23 0.64
N LYS A 233 -21.88 -18.45 1.84
CA LYS A 233 -22.06 -19.80 2.42
C LYS A 233 -22.97 -20.70 1.58
N ALA A 234 -23.94 -20.14 0.86
CA ALA A 234 -24.81 -20.93 0.00
C ALA A 234 -24.15 -21.37 -1.33
N LYS A 235 -23.01 -20.76 -1.68
CA LYS A 235 -22.25 -21.03 -2.92
C LYS A 235 -20.96 -21.82 -2.69
N LEU A 236 -20.52 -21.97 -1.44
CA LEU A 236 -19.38 -22.79 -0.99
C LEU A 236 -19.87 -24.12 -0.43
#